data_AF-A0AA42SUN0-F1
#
_entry.id   AF-A0AA42SUN0-F1
#
_cell.length_a   1.000
_cell.length_b   1.000
_cell.length_c   1.000
_cell.angle_alpha   90.00
_cell.angle_beta   90.00
_cell.angle_gamma   90.00
#
_symmetry.space_group_name_H-M   'P 1'
#
loop_
_entity.id
_entity.type
_entity.pdbx_description
1 polymer ?
#
loop_
_entity_poly.entity_id
_entity_poly.type
_entity_poly.pdbx_seq_one_letter_code
_entity_poly.pdbx_strand_id
1 'polypeptide(L)'
;MAQPFDLAEELSKQPHLLEMPGNLLMKGGPEDYIGAVLCVRGTLYFKGAHTPLVREAICQCFDAFKREAEPHLTWLWREEPPQGKPLTAYGEAKPLREMMAAMDEDDHLSFCYTSGKQARDASAWLFDVFGSRGWEAKMGDDLSVLEFSVPLLYQEQNPLSFLHLFLDFARRLASEQGYAGHAFNLSPTSRDSNEPTEAFMAARMPGIDVGTAALLAYRPQFKPTKIKTVSWLTLLDHDRLEQVGGLEALRMKLPSSHFAFYDYGAGAMIQAGAHPSGGDGEDPKPAAYVLLNHTLKGIRYESVGSLHGGSHDGELRLVGWSADQWLKRLDVDDGDLPGWRDKLLSSEPYLDTANTLPERL
;
A
#
# COMPACT_ATOMS: atom_id res chain seq x y z
N MET A 1 2.78 -11.12 -36.71
CA MET A 1 3.09 -11.23 -35.28
C MET A 1 2.63 -9.94 -34.65
N ALA A 2 1.69 -9.98 -33.70
CA ALA A 2 1.34 -8.78 -32.94
C ALA A 2 2.60 -8.35 -32.17
N GLN A 3 2.89 -7.05 -32.17
CA GLN A 3 3.96 -6.50 -31.35
C GLN A 3 3.62 -6.81 -29.88
N PRO A 4 4.60 -7.21 -29.04
CA PRO A 4 4.34 -7.39 -27.61
C PRO A 4 3.71 -6.11 -27.05
N PHE A 5 2.71 -6.24 -26.18
CA PHE A 5 2.08 -5.10 -25.54
C PHE A 5 3.11 -4.41 -24.64
N ASP A 6 3.50 -3.19 -25.00
CA ASP A 6 4.40 -2.34 -24.20
C ASP A 6 3.54 -1.43 -23.32
N LEU A 7 3.39 -1.82 -22.05
CA LEU A 7 2.57 -1.08 -21.09
C LEU A 7 3.10 0.34 -20.86
N ALA A 8 4.42 0.52 -20.82
CA ALA A 8 5.02 1.83 -20.61
C ALA A 8 4.74 2.77 -21.81
N GLU A 9 4.83 2.25 -23.03
CA GLU A 9 4.49 2.99 -24.23
C GLU A 9 3.01 3.42 -24.23
N GLU A 10 2.08 2.51 -23.92
CA GLU A 10 0.65 2.81 -23.89
C GLU A 10 0.27 3.78 -22.76
N LEU A 11 0.81 3.60 -21.56
CA LEU A 11 0.61 4.54 -20.46
C LEU A 11 1.19 5.93 -20.76
N SER A 12 2.30 6.01 -21.50
CA SER A 12 2.87 7.31 -21.89
C SER A 12 1.97 8.08 -22.86
N LYS A 13 1.23 7.37 -23.74
CA LYS A 13 0.28 7.96 -24.68
C LYS A 13 -1.02 8.41 -24.00
N GLN A 14 -1.46 7.65 -23.00
CA GLN A 14 -2.77 7.84 -22.36
C GLN A 14 -2.70 7.73 -20.83
N PRO A 15 -2.02 8.67 -20.13
CA PRO A 15 -1.82 8.59 -18.69
C PRO A 15 -3.13 8.66 -17.89
N HIS A 16 -4.19 9.23 -18.47
CA HIS A 16 -5.52 9.37 -17.87
C HIS A 16 -6.32 8.06 -17.82
N LEU A 17 -5.88 6.97 -18.48
CA LEU A 17 -6.59 5.67 -18.43
C LEU A 17 -6.65 5.07 -17.01
N LEU A 18 -5.75 5.51 -16.14
CA LEU A 18 -5.66 5.04 -14.76
C LEU A 18 -6.53 5.88 -13.80
N GLU A 19 -7.14 6.95 -14.30
CA GLU A 19 -7.94 7.90 -13.53
C GLU A 19 -9.44 7.57 -13.67
N MET A 20 -10.12 7.51 -12.54
CA MET A 20 -11.57 7.28 -12.47
C MET A 20 -12.26 8.57 -12.04
N PRO A 21 -13.36 8.98 -12.69
CA PRO A 21 -14.14 10.13 -12.26
C PRO A 21 -14.59 10.04 -10.80
N GLY A 22 -14.62 11.17 -10.14
CA GLY A 22 -15.18 11.33 -8.81
C GLY A 22 -16.65 10.91 -8.77
N ASN A 23 -17.09 10.28 -7.70
CA ASN A 23 -18.48 9.87 -7.49
C ASN A 23 -19.03 8.91 -8.58
N LEU A 24 -18.17 8.25 -9.35
CA LEU A 24 -18.55 7.42 -10.50
C LEU A 24 -19.70 6.44 -10.23
N LEU A 25 -19.69 5.80 -9.06
CA LEU A 25 -20.68 4.81 -8.65
C LEU A 25 -21.63 5.30 -7.55
N MET A 26 -21.71 6.62 -7.34
CA MET A 26 -22.68 7.23 -6.44
C MET A 26 -24.00 7.52 -7.17
N LYS A 27 -25.09 7.63 -6.42
CA LYS A 27 -26.43 7.92 -6.95
C LYS A 27 -26.50 9.22 -7.78
N GLY A 28 -25.69 10.22 -7.44
CA GLY A 28 -25.59 11.50 -8.16
C GLY A 28 -24.85 11.41 -9.50
N GLY A 29 -24.16 10.29 -9.76
CA GLY A 29 -23.32 10.09 -10.93
C GLY A 29 -21.94 10.78 -10.81
N PRO A 30 -21.13 10.67 -11.88
CA PRO A 30 -19.79 11.23 -11.91
C PRO A 30 -19.74 12.75 -11.74
N GLU A 31 -18.73 13.24 -11.03
CA GLU A 31 -18.40 14.66 -10.88
C GLU A 31 -17.07 15.04 -11.54
N ASP A 32 -16.86 16.34 -11.76
CA ASP A 32 -15.66 16.91 -12.38
C ASP A 32 -14.46 16.99 -11.40
N TYR A 33 -13.96 15.81 -11.02
CA TYR A 33 -12.69 15.61 -10.33
C TYR A 33 -12.22 14.17 -10.49
N ILE A 34 -10.98 13.88 -10.09
CA ILE A 34 -10.47 12.51 -10.08
C ILE A 34 -10.77 11.85 -8.74
N GLY A 35 -11.63 10.84 -8.76
CA GLY A 35 -12.08 10.12 -7.58
C GLY A 35 -11.14 9.03 -7.10
N ALA A 36 -10.53 8.33 -8.06
CA ALA A 36 -9.58 7.25 -7.80
C ALA A 36 -8.51 7.19 -8.89
N VAL A 37 -7.28 6.80 -8.53
CA VAL A 37 -6.18 6.58 -9.48
C VAL A 37 -5.49 5.25 -9.18
N LEU A 38 -5.34 4.38 -10.18
CA LEU A 38 -4.55 3.15 -10.05
C LEU A 38 -3.06 3.50 -9.96
N CYS A 39 -2.39 2.99 -8.93
CA CYS A 39 -1.00 3.27 -8.61
C CYS A 39 -0.31 2.02 -8.02
N VAL A 40 1.01 2.10 -7.81
CA VAL A 40 1.71 1.19 -6.91
C VAL A 40 1.82 1.88 -5.57
N ARG A 41 1.19 1.32 -4.53
CA ARG A 41 1.19 1.86 -3.16
C ARG A 41 1.87 0.90 -2.21
N GLY A 42 2.66 1.45 -1.30
CA GLY A 42 3.23 0.77 -0.16
C GLY A 42 2.60 1.31 1.12
N THR A 43 2.29 0.40 2.04
CA THR A 43 1.75 0.69 3.37
C THR A 43 2.66 0.03 4.40
N LEU A 44 3.16 0.82 5.35
CA LEU A 44 4.00 0.38 6.45
C LEU A 44 3.35 0.76 7.78
N TYR A 45 3.23 -0.21 8.68
CA TYR A 45 2.75 -0.01 10.04
C TYR A 45 3.94 -0.05 11.00
N PHE A 46 4.08 0.95 11.84
CA PHE A 46 5.23 1.12 12.75
C PHE A 46 4.78 1.77 14.06
N LYS A 47 5.72 1.88 15.02
CA LYS A 47 5.45 2.44 16.35
C LYS A 47 6.29 3.66 16.64
N GLY A 48 5.89 4.43 17.65
CA GLY A 48 6.69 5.52 18.19
C GLY A 48 6.69 6.80 17.36
N ALA A 49 5.69 7.06 16.52
CA ALA A 49 5.63 8.26 15.67
C ALA A 49 5.63 9.59 16.46
N HIS A 50 5.24 9.55 17.74
CA HIS A 50 5.36 10.67 18.67
C HIS A 50 6.82 10.99 19.06
N THR A 51 7.75 10.04 18.92
CA THR A 51 9.14 10.21 19.37
C THR A 51 9.99 11.01 18.38
N PRO A 52 10.97 11.81 18.86
CA PRO A 52 11.87 12.56 17.97
C PRO A 52 12.65 11.68 16.99
N LEU A 53 13.07 10.48 17.42
CA LEU A 53 13.84 9.54 16.59
C LEU A 53 13.02 9.06 15.38
N VAL A 54 11.76 8.69 15.60
CA VAL A 54 10.90 8.20 14.52
C VAL A 54 10.42 9.35 13.65
N ARG A 55 10.17 10.55 14.19
CA ARG A 55 9.88 11.75 13.38
C ARG A 55 11.01 12.08 12.42
N GLU A 56 12.25 11.98 12.89
CA GLU A 56 13.44 12.11 12.05
C GLU A 56 13.47 11.03 10.95
N ALA A 57 13.17 9.77 11.30
CA ALA A 57 13.09 8.68 10.32
C ALA A 57 12.00 8.94 9.25
N ILE A 58 10.82 9.43 9.65
CA ILE A 58 9.75 9.82 8.71
C ILE A 58 10.23 10.94 7.78
N CYS A 59 10.93 11.95 8.31
CA CYS A 59 11.51 13.02 7.47
C CYS A 59 12.49 12.45 6.44
N GLN A 60 13.30 11.48 6.82
CA GLN A 60 14.22 10.82 5.89
C GLN A 60 13.51 9.97 4.84
N CYS A 61 12.41 9.30 5.19
CA CYS A 61 11.55 8.64 4.22
C CYS A 61 10.98 9.65 3.22
N PHE A 62 10.47 10.78 3.72
CA PHE A 62 9.97 11.84 2.84
C PHE A 62 11.06 12.42 1.93
N ASP A 63 12.27 12.68 2.44
CA ASP A 63 13.38 13.16 1.62
C ASP A 63 13.75 12.18 0.50
N ALA A 64 13.71 10.87 0.77
CA ALA A 64 13.97 9.86 -0.24
C ALA A 64 12.84 9.78 -1.29
N PHE A 65 11.57 9.81 -0.87
CA PHE A 65 10.42 9.91 -1.78
C PHE A 65 10.48 11.18 -2.65
N LYS A 66 10.81 12.29 -2.01
CA LYS A 66 10.85 13.62 -2.62
C LYS A 66 11.85 13.72 -3.78
N ARG A 67 12.97 12.98 -3.76
CA ARG A 67 13.94 12.97 -4.87
C ARG A 67 13.32 12.64 -6.22
N GLU A 68 12.29 11.81 -6.22
CA GLU A 68 11.56 11.40 -7.42
C GLU A 68 10.26 12.19 -7.60
N ALA A 69 9.54 12.45 -6.51
CA ALA A 69 8.20 13.02 -6.56
C ALA A 69 8.15 14.56 -6.63
N GLU A 70 9.19 15.28 -6.17
CA GLU A 70 9.18 16.75 -5.99
C GLU A 70 8.65 17.53 -7.22
N PRO A 71 9.05 17.21 -8.46
CA PRO A 71 8.55 17.94 -9.63
C PRO A 71 7.03 17.80 -9.86
N HIS A 72 6.39 16.82 -9.22
CA HIS A 72 4.98 16.48 -9.40
C HIS A 72 4.09 16.91 -8.23
N LEU A 73 4.66 17.24 -7.06
CA LEU A 73 3.89 17.58 -5.87
C LEU A 73 3.21 18.94 -6.01
N THR A 74 1.91 18.98 -5.72
CA THR A 74 1.07 20.17 -5.91
C THR A 74 0.42 20.64 -4.61
N TRP A 75 0.06 19.71 -3.71
CA TRP A 75 -0.69 20.03 -2.49
C TRP A 75 -0.11 19.33 -1.26
N LEU A 76 -0.27 20.00 -0.13
CA LEU A 76 -0.08 19.47 1.21
C LEU A 76 -1.39 19.65 2.00
N TRP A 77 -1.96 18.53 2.43
CA TRP A 77 -3.04 18.45 3.40
C TRP A 77 -2.48 18.16 4.80
N ARG A 78 -3.01 18.86 5.79
CA ARG A 78 -2.69 18.67 7.22
C ARG A 78 -3.97 18.79 8.03
N GLU A 79 -4.19 17.84 8.93
CA GLU A 79 -5.30 17.94 9.89
C GLU A 79 -4.92 18.84 11.07
N GLU A 80 -3.70 18.70 11.61
CA GLU A 80 -3.23 19.37 12.84
C GLU A 80 -1.67 19.46 12.86
N PRO A 81 -1.01 20.13 13.83
CA PRO A 81 -1.54 20.99 14.91
C PRO A 81 -2.10 22.34 14.40
N PRO A 82 -2.78 23.16 15.25
CA PRO A 82 -3.44 24.44 14.93
C PRO A 82 -2.60 25.53 14.22
N GLN A 83 -1.35 25.23 13.88
CA GLN A 83 -0.41 26.11 13.22
C GLN A 83 -0.35 25.78 11.72
N GLY A 84 -0.85 26.70 10.89
CA GLY A 84 -0.86 26.58 9.43
C GLY A 84 -2.27 26.37 8.87
N LYS A 85 -2.37 26.32 7.55
CA LYS A 85 -3.63 26.07 6.85
C LYS A 85 -3.80 24.55 6.66
N PRO A 86 -5.04 24.02 6.75
CA PRO A 86 -5.31 22.60 6.46
C PRO A 86 -4.92 22.17 5.05
N LEU A 87 -4.91 23.12 4.11
CA LEU A 87 -4.47 22.94 2.74
C LEU A 87 -3.47 24.04 2.38
N THR A 88 -2.32 23.63 1.84
CA THR A 88 -1.29 24.54 1.32
C THR A 88 -0.81 24.04 -0.04
N ALA A 89 -0.55 24.94 -0.98
CA ALA A 89 0.13 24.59 -2.22
C ALA A 89 1.56 24.13 -1.89
N TYR A 90 2.05 23.07 -2.52
CA TYR A 90 3.34 22.46 -2.17
C TYR A 90 4.51 23.47 -2.23
N GLY A 91 4.55 24.33 -3.26
CA GLY A 91 5.59 25.36 -3.40
C GLY A 91 5.58 26.46 -2.32
N GLU A 92 4.49 26.58 -1.56
CA GLU A 92 4.37 27.49 -0.41
C GLU A 92 4.56 26.77 0.93
N ALA A 93 4.60 25.44 0.93
CA ALA A 93 4.72 24.65 2.13
C ALA A 93 6.13 24.75 2.71
N LYS A 94 6.20 24.80 4.05
CA LYS A 94 7.47 24.65 4.76
C LYS A 94 8.01 23.22 4.58
N PRO A 95 9.32 23.01 4.69
CA PRO A 95 9.88 21.66 4.71
C PRO A 95 9.26 20.81 5.83
N LEU A 96 9.00 19.52 5.56
CA LEU A 96 8.41 18.59 6.55
C LEU A 96 9.16 18.60 7.88
N ARG A 97 10.49 18.58 7.81
CA ARG A 97 11.38 18.61 8.96
C ARG A 97 11.24 19.87 9.82
N GLU A 98 11.00 21.03 9.21
CA GLU A 98 10.73 22.27 9.95
C GLU A 98 9.37 22.18 10.66
N MET A 99 8.35 21.65 9.99
CA MET A 99 7.03 21.47 10.58
C MET A 99 7.06 20.46 11.74
N MET A 100 7.73 19.31 11.57
CA MET A 100 7.87 18.30 12.61
C MET A 100 8.67 18.78 13.83
N ALA A 101 9.69 19.64 13.62
CA ALA A 101 10.48 20.20 14.72
C ALA A 101 9.68 21.16 15.61
N ALA A 102 8.60 21.73 15.10
CA ALA A 102 7.70 22.61 15.85
C ALA A 102 6.59 21.86 16.62
N MET A 103 6.46 20.55 16.41
CA MET A 103 5.41 19.72 17.01
C MET A 103 5.86 19.14 18.36
N ASP A 104 4.95 19.09 19.33
CA ASP A 104 5.07 18.35 20.59
C ASP A 104 4.76 16.85 20.42
N GLU A 105 5.12 15.99 21.38
CA GLU A 105 4.83 14.55 21.35
C GLU A 105 3.33 14.22 21.30
N ASP A 106 2.47 15.08 21.85
CA ASP A 106 1.02 14.89 21.89
C ASP A 106 0.27 15.58 20.73
N ASP A 107 0.99 16.28 19.84
CA ASP A 107 0.44 16.82 18.60
C ASP A 107 0.11 15.69 17.62
N HIS A 108 -1.02 15.85 16.94
CA HIS A 108 -1.44 14.95 15.85
C HIS A 108 -0.44 14.98 14.70
N LEU A 109 0.02 13.81 14.27
CA LEU A 109 0.85 13.69 13.09
C LEU A 109 -0.01 13.25 11.91
N SER A 110 -0.33 14.20 11.03
CA SER A 110 -1.12 13.97 9.82
C SER A 110 -0.62 14.87 8.69
N PHE A 111 0.07 14.28 7.72
CA PHE A 111 0.58 14.98 6.55
C PHE A 111 0.31 14.14 5.30
N CYS A 112 -0.41 14.72 4.34
CA CYS A 112 -0.69 14.09 3.06
C CYS A 112 -0.22 15.00 1.92
N TYR A 113 0.86 14.60 1.25
CA TYR A 113 1.39 15.27 0.06
C TYR A 113 0.83 14.58 -1.18
N THR A 114 0.30 15.35 -2.11
CA THR A 114 -0.34 14.83 -3.33
C THR A 114 0.11 15.58 -4.59
N SER A 115 -0.21 14.99 -5.75
CA SER A 115 0.10 15.52 -7.09
C SER A 115 -1.16 15.85 -7.90
N GLY A 116 -2.32 15.95 -7.24
CA GLY A 116 -3.60 16.25 -7.89
C GLY A 116 -3.60 17.63 -8.56
N LYS A 117 -4.30 17.75 -9.70
CA LYS A 117 -4.44 19.04 -10.39
C LYS A 117 -5.31 19.99 -9.57
N GLN A 118 -6.47 19.51 -9.12
CA GLN A 118 -7.27 20.11 -8.06
C GLN A 118 -6.83 19.53 -6.71
N ALA A 119 -6.97 20.31 -5.64
CA ALA A 119 -6.61 19.83 -4.30
C ALA A 119 -7.39 18.58 -3.87
N ARG A 120 -8.62 18.43 -4.38
CA ARG A 120 -9.49 17.27 -4.13
C ARG A 120 -9.19 16.06 -5.02
N ASP A 121 -8.41 16.20 -6.08
CA ASP A 121 -8.15 15.09 -7.01
C ASP A 121 -7.34 13.99 -6.31
N ALA A 122 -7.75 12.74 -6.52
CA ALA A 122 -6.87 11.60 -6.31
C ALA A 122 -5.66 11.71 -7.25
N SER A 123 -4.51 11.20 -6.80
CA SER A 123 -3.28 11.28 -7.59
C SER A 123 -2.34 10.12 -7.31
N ALA A 124 -1.54 9.73 -8.30
CA ALA A 124 -0.64 8.58 -8.17
C ALA A 124 0.62 8.84 -7.33
N TRP A 125 1.19 10.06 -7.36
CA TRP A 125 2.20 10.43 -6.36
C TRP A 125 1.48 10.87 -5.09
N LEU A 126 1.69 10.11 -4.02
CA LEU A 126 1.19 10.42 -2.69
C LEU A 126 2.18 9.96 -1.63
N PHE A 127 2.34 10.78 -0.59
CA PHE A 127 3.01 10.45 0.65
C PHE A 127 2.10 10.88 1.79
N ASP A 128 1.54 9.92 2.50
CA ASP A 128 0.55 10.11 3.54
C ASP A 128 1.04 9.44 4.83
N VAL A 129 1.21 10.23 5.88
CA VAL A 129 1.67 9.73 7.17
C VAL A 129 0.68 10.10 8.26
N PHE A 130 0.36 9.09 9.03
CA PHE A 130 -0.55 9.16 10.15
C PHE A 130 0.14 8.57 11.39
N GLY A 131 0.30 9.36 12.46
CA GLY A 131 1.07 8.96 13.64
C GLY A 131 0.28 9.02 14.93
N SER A 132 0.48 8.02 15.80
CA SER A 132 0.00 8.00 17.18
C SER A 132 0.59 9.15 17.99
N ARG A 133 -0.22 9.73 18.86
CA ARG A 133 0.19 10.72 19.86
C ARG A 133 0.87 10.05 21.05
N GLY A 134 1.69 10.80 21.78
CA GLY A 134 2.40 10.30 22.96
C GLY A 134 1.47 9.72 24.04
N TRP A 135 0.35 10.37 24.30
CA TRP A 135 -0.65 9.87 25.25
C TRP A 135 -1.36 8.58 24.76
N GLU A 136 -1.61 8.43 23.45
CA GLU A 136 -2.19 7.20 22.87
C GLU A 136 -1.22 6.03 23.03
N ALA A 137 0.06 6.27 22.74
CA ALA A 137 1.12 5.29 22.92
C ALA A 137 1.25 4.83 24.38
N LYS A 138 1.17 5.75 25.35
CA LYS A 138 1.16 5.45 26.80
C LYS A 138 -0.05 4.59 27.21
N MET A 139 -1.15 4.64 26.45
CA MET A 139 -2.33 3.79 26.64
C MET A 139 -2.23 2.44 25.89
N GLY A 140 -1.12 2.17 25.20
CA GLY A 140 -0.91 0.96 24.42
C GLY A 140 -1.44 1.04 22.99
N ASP A 141 -1.81 2.24 22.52
CA ASP A 141 -2.24 2.50 21.14
C ASP A 141 -1.18 3.27 20.36
N ASP A 142 -0.09 2.58 20.00
CA ASP A 142 1.07 3.20 19.37
C ASP A 142 1.20 2.89 17.87
N LEU A 143 0.17 2.34 17.23
CA LEU A 143 0.27 1.94 15.83
C LEU A 143 0.11 3.15 14.92
N SER A 144 1.15 3.43 14.15
CA SER A 144 1.24 4.49 13.16
C SER A 144 1.37 3.91 11.76
N VAL A 145 1.10 4.72 10.74
CA VAL A 145 1.06 4.30 9.34
C VAL A 145 1.77 5.29 8.45
N LEU A 146 2.56 4.77 7.51
CA LEU A 146 3.06 5.50 6.37
C LEU A 146 2.56 4.82 5.10
N GLU A 147 1.86 5.58 4.26
CA GLU A 147 1.51 5.20 2.89
C GLU A 147 2.28 6.07 1.90
N PHE A 148 2.85 5.45 0.88
CA PHE A 148 3.43 6.19 -0.24
C PHE A 148 3.17 5.47 -1.55
N SER A 149 3.14 6.20 -2.65
CA SER A 149 2.78 5.62 -3.95
C SER A 149 3.43 6.35 -5.12
N VAL A 150 3.54 5.61 -6.22
CA VAL A 150 4.09 6.08 -7.48
C VAL A 150 3.16 5.71 -8.65
N PRO A 151 3.19 6.46 -9.76
CA PRO A 151 2.50 6.08 -10.99
C PRO A 151 2.98 4.74 -11.55
N LEU A 152 2.07 3.96 -12.14
CA LEU A 152 2.43 2.71 -12.85
C LEU A 152 3.49 2.97 -13.92
N LEU A 153 3.37 4.05 -14.70
CA LEU A 153 4.36 4.41 -15.71
C LEU A 153 5.76 4.59 -15.11
N TYR A 154 5.86 5.25 -13.95
CA TYR A 154 7.13 5.42 -13.26
C TYR A 154 7.68 4.07 -12.79
N GLN A 155 6.84 3.18 -12.26
CA GLN A 155 7.23 1.82 -11.87
C GLN A 155 7.75 1.01 -13.08
N GLU A 156 7.06 1.06 -14.22
CA GLU A 156 7.47 0.32 -15.43
C GLU A 156 8.83 0.81 -15.96
N GLN A 157 9.09 2.12 -15.87
CA GLN A 157 10.36 2.71 -16.28
C GLN A 157 11.49 2.52 -15.26
N ASN A 158 11.14 2.33 -13.98
CA ASN A 158 12.08 2.26 -12.86
C ASN A 158 11.76 1.08 -11.93
N PRO A 159 11.83 -0.17 -12.41
CA PRO A 159 11.27 -1.34 -11.73
C PRO A 159 11.84 -1.60 -10.33
N LEU A 160 13.10 -1.17 -10.08
CA LEU A 160 13.79 -1.35 -8.79
C LEU A 160 13.59 -0.17 -7.82
N SER A 161 13.19 1.01 -8.30
CA SER A 161 13.16 2.22 -7.47
C SER A 161 12.14 2.11 -6.34
N PHE A 162 10.93 1.62 -6.64
CA PHE A 162 9.91 1.43 -5.62
C PHE A 162 10.30 0.35 -4.60
N LEU A 163 10.88 -0.76 -5.08
CA LEU A 163 11.37 -1.85 -4.23
C LEU A 163 12.43 -1.35 -3.23
N HIS A 164 13.36 -0.52 -3.71
CA HIS A 164 14.39 0.11 -2.87
C HIS A 164 13.77 1.08 -1.84
N LEU A 165 12.85 1.95 -2.27
CA LEU A 165 12.15 2.88 -1.36
C LEU A 165 11.39 2.12 -0.26
N PHE A 166 10.64 1.09 -0.62
CA PHE A 166 9.84 0.32 0.35
C PHE A 166 10.74 -0.37 1.39
N LEU A 167 11.82 -1.02 0.94
CA LEU A 167 12.78 -1.67 1.83
C LEU A 167 13.50 -0.67 2.75
N ASP A 168 13.94 0.47 2.20
CA ASP A 168 14.59 1.53 2.97
C ASP A 168 13.66 2.15 4.01
N PHE A 169 12.38 2.34 3.68
CA PHE A 169 11.41 2.90 4.62
C PHE A 169 11.12 1.91 5.75
N ALA A 170 10.97 0.63 5.42
CA ALA A 170 10.81 -0.43 6.41
C ALA A 170 12.00 -0.48 7.39
N ARG A 171 13.24 -0.33 6.89
CA ARG A 171 14.47 -0.24 7.71
C ARG A 171 14.44 0.96 8.65
N ARG A 172 14.16 2.16 8.12
CA ARG A 172 14.17 3.41 8.89
C ARG A 172 13.12 3.44 10.00
N LEU A 173 11.95 2.87 9.71
CA LEU A 173 10.80 2.90 10.63
C LEU A 173 10.74 1.66 11.53
N ALA A 174 11.60 0.66 11.32
CA ALA A 174 11.51 -0.65 11.96
C ALA A 174 10.06 -1.19 11.95
N SER A 175 9.44 -1.15 10.77
CA SER A 175 8.01 -1.42 10.61
C SER A 175 7.63 -2.84 11.05
N GLU A 176 6.53 -2.98 11.79
CA GLU A 176 6.07 -4.29 12.32
C GLU A 176 5.43 -5.16 11.23
N GLN A 177 4.75 -4.51 10.29
CA GLN A 177 4.14 -5.16 9.14
C GLN A 177 4.00 -4.15 8.01
N GLY A 178 3.84 -4.66 6.80
CA GLY A 178 3.59 -3.83 5.64
C GLY A 178 3.34 -4.66 4.40
N TYR A 179 2.86 -3.98 3.37
CA TYR A 179 2.65 -4.58 2.07
C TYR A 179 2.71 -3.50 1.00
N ALA A 180 3.04 -3.90 -0.22
CA ALA A 180 2.98 -3.00 -1.36
C ALA A 180 2.62 -3.74 -2.66
N GLY A 181 1.96 -3.04 -3.56
CA GLY A 181 1.52 -3.55 -4.86
C GLY A 181 0.55 -2.58 -5.52
N HIS A 182 -0.28 -3.08 -6.44
CA HIS A 182 -1.33 -2.25 -7.04
C HIS A 182 -2.37 -1.83 -6.00
N ALA A 183 -2.82 -0.58 -6.07
CA ALA A 183 -3.91 -0.05 -5.25
C ALA A 183 -4.56 1.15 -5.94
N PHE A 184 -5.75 1.53 -5.48
CA PHE A 184 -6.32 2.83 -5.83
C PHE A 184 -6.02 3.84 -4.73
N ASN A 185 -5.39 4.95 -5.10
CA ASN A 185 -5.45 6.15 -4.28
C ASN A 185 -6.80 6.82 -4.51
N LEU A 186 -7.49 7.15 -3.43
CA LEU A 186 -8.77 7.84 -3.47
C LEU A 186 -8.58 9.33 -3.20
N SER A 187 -9.58 10.13 -3.58
CA SER A 187 -9.60 11.57 -3.28
C SER A 187 -9.34 11.80 -1.79
N PRO A 188 -8.36 12.65 -1.41
CA PRO A 188 -8.00 12.84 0.00
C PRO A 188 -9.15 13.46 0.82
N THR A 189 -10.03 14.25 0.18
CA THR A 189 -11.14 14.95 0.84
C THR A 189 -12.52 14.38 0.53
N SER A 190 -12.61 13.43 -0.40
CA SER A 190 -13.89 12.85 -0.83
C SER A 190 -13.79 11.33 -0.93
N ARG A 191 -13.00 10.72 -0.04
CA ARG A 191 -12.73 9.28 -0.02
C ARG A 191 -14.01 8.46 0.02
N ASP A 192 -14.92 8.77 0.96
CA ASP A 192 -16.17 8.04 1.16
C ASP A 192 -16.96 7.88 -0.15
N SER A 193 -17.09 8.96 -0.92
CA SER A 193 -17.83 8.96 -2.19
C SER A 193 -17.14 8.19 -3.33
N ASN A 194 -15.89 7.74 -3.12
CA ASN A 194 -15.09 7.01 -4.11
C ASN A 194 -14.73 5.58 -3.68
N GLU A 195 -14.97 5.21 -2.42
CA GLU A 195 -14.83 3.82 -1.94
C GLU A 195 -15.66 2.80 -2.76
N PRO A 196 -16.85 3.13 -3.28
CA PRO A 196 -17.58 2.20 -4.15
C PRO A 196 -16.84 1.85 -5.44
N THR A 197 -16.12 2.82 -6.02
CA THR A 197 -15.25 2.59 -7.18
C THR A 197 -14.12 1.63 -6.81
N GLU A 198 -13.45 1.84 -5.68
CA GLU A 198 -12.42 0.91 -5.19
C GLU A 198 -12.98 -0.50 -4.98
N ALA A 199 -14.14 -0.63 -4.33
CA ALA A 199 -14.78 -1.91 -4.08
C ALA A 199 -15.13 -2.65 -5.38
N PHE A 200 -15.63 -1.92 -6.39
CA PHE A 200 -15.97 -2.49 -7.69
C PHE A 200 -14.74 -2.98 -8.45
N MET A 201 -13.63 -2.25 -8.36
CA MET A 201 -12.36 -2.62 -8.98
C MET A 201 -11.71 -3.80 -8.26
N ALA A 202 -11.77 -3.85 -6.93
CA ALA A 202 -11.22 -4.94 -6.12
C ALA A 202 -11.86 -6.30 -6.42
N ALA A 203 -13.14 -6.32 -6.81
CA ALA A 203 -13.82 -7.54 -7.24
C ALA A 203 -13.29 -8.09 -8.58
N ARG A 204 -12.65 -7.25 -9.41
CA ARG A 204 -12.10 -7.62 -10.73
C ARG A 204 -10.60 -7.83 -10.69
N MET A 205 -9.92 -7.16 -9.77
CA MET A 205 -8.48 -7.17 -9.63
C MET A 205 -8.12 -7.71 -8.24
N PRO A 206 -8.10 -9.04 -8.04
CA PRO A 206 -7.82 -9.64 -6.73
C PRO A 206 -6.41 -9.36 -6.21
N GLY A 207 -5.50 -8.85 -7.04
CA GLY A 207 -4.16 -8.46 -6.61
C GLY A 207 -4.07 -7.11 -5.89
N ILE A 208 -5.09 -6.26 -5.96
CA ILE A 208 -5.00 -4.88 -5.43
C ILE A 208 -5.21 -4.81 -3.92
N ASP A 209 -4.56 -3.84 -3.27
CA ASP A 209 -4.89 -3.41 -1.90
C ASP A 209 -6.12 -2.49 -1.87
N VAL A 210 -6.87 -2.50 -0.75
CA VAL A 210 -8.07 -1.67 -0.56
C VAL A 210 -8.20 -1.11 0.85
N GLY A 211 -8.97 -0.03 0.99
CA GLY A 211 -9.29 0.58 2.27
C GLY A 211 -8.22 1.53 2.79
N THR A 212 -8.46 2.10 3.96
CA THR A 212 -7.60 3.15 4.53
C THR A 212 -6.76 2.59 5.68
N ALA A 213 -5.44 2.60 5.52
CA ALA A 213 -4.53 2.03 6.51
C ALA A 213 -4.57 2.79 7.85
N ALA A 214 -4.67 4.13 7.83
CA ALA A 214 -4.85 4.94 9.04
C ALA A 214 -6.13 4.56 9.81
N LEU A 215 -7.25 4.31 9.11
CA LEU A 215 -8.49 3.85 9.76
C LEU A 215 -8.36 2.45 10.35
N LEU A 216 -7.54 1.58 9.76
CA LEU A 216 -7.27 0.27 10.33
C LEU A 216 -6.43 0.37 11.59
N ALA A 217 -5.42 1.24 11.64
CA ALA A 217 -4.55 1.40 12.81
C ALA A 217 -5.33 1.73 14.10
N TYR A 218 -6.43 2.46 13.98
CA TYR A 218 -7.32 2.79 15.09
C TYR A 218 -8.33 1.71 15.49
N ARG A 219 -8.43 0.61 14.76
CA ARG A 219 -9.44 -0.41 15.05
C ARG A 219 -8.95 -1.31 16.18
N PRO A 220 -9.77 -1.54 17.21
CA PRO A 220 -9.46 -2.51 18.25
C PRO A 220 -9.17 -3.92 17.70
N GLN A 221 -9.82 -4.30 16.59
CA GLN A 221 -9.63 -5.59 15.93
C GLN A 221 -8.30 -5.70 15.18
N PHE A 222 -7.65 -4.58 14.86
CA PHE A 222 -6.43 -4.52 14.07
C PHE A 222 -5.17 -4.49 14.97
N LYS A 223 -5.14 -5.41 15.95
CA LYS A 223 -4.04 -5.66 16.89
C LYS A 223 -4.07 -7.17 17.24
N PRO A 224 -3.01 -7.87 17.70
CA PRO A 224 -1.55 -7.85 17.49
C PRO A 224 -1.06 -8.92 16.48
N THR A 225 0.23 -8.88 16.10
CA THR A 225 1.06 -9.87 15.33
C THR A 225 0.38 -10.66 14.20
N LYS A 226 -0.60 -10.06 13.52
CA LYS A 226 -1.22 -10.59 12.31
C LYS A 226 -0.91 -9.68 11.12
N ILE A 227 -1.20 -10.17 9.92
CA ILE A 227 -1.11 -9.39 8.69
C ILE A 227 -2.50 -9.12 8.11
N LYS A 228 -2.71 -7.92 7.56
CA LYS A 228 -3.93 -7.58 6.80
C LYS A 228 -4.07 -8.46 5.56
N THR A 229 -3.02 -8.53 4.75
CA THR A 229 -3.03 -9.14 3.43
C THR A 229 -1.60 -9.48 3.01
N VAL A 230 -1.47 -10.20 1.91
CA VAL A 230 -0.24 -10.28 1.11
C VAL A 230 -0.40 -9.43 -0.14
N SER A 231 0.73 -9.02 -0.72
CA SER A 231 0.80 -8.30 -2.00
C SER A 231 2.15 -8.58 -2.68
N TRP A 232 2.51 -7.80 -3.70
CA TRP A 232 3.80 -7.91 -4.40
C TRP A 232 4.96 -7.92 -3.41
N LEU A 233 4.96 -6.96 -2.49
CA LEU A 233 5.86 -6.91 -1.36
C LEU A 233 5.05 -7.17 -0.09
N THR A 234 5.54 -8.03 0.78
CA THR A 234 4.94 -8.32 2.08
C THR A 234 6.04 -8.30 3.14
N LEU A 235 5.89 -7.46 4.15
CA LEU A 235 6.85 -7.27 5.23
C LEU A 235 6.36 -7.95 6.51
N LEU A 236 7.22 -8.77 7.11
CA LEU A 236 6.99 -9.42 8.40
C LEU A 236 8.10 -9.02 9.36
N ASP A 237 7.75 -8.51 10.54
CA ASP A 237 8.68 -8.44 11.66
C ASP A 237 9.07 -9.82 12.18
N HIS A 238 10.06 -9.86 13.06
CA HIS A 238 10.55 -11.10 13.68
C HIS A 238 9.42 -11.91 14.32
N ASP A 239 8.50 -11.26 15.05
CA ASP A 239 7.40 -11.94 15.76
C ASP A 239 6.44 -12.63 14.78
N ARG A 240 6.08 -11.99 13.66
CA ARG A 240 5.25 -12.60 12.62
C ARG A 240 6.01 -13.68 11.85
N LEU A 241 7.29 -13.47 11.60
CA LEU A 241 8.14 -14.42 10.89
C LEU A 241 8.32 -15.72 11.68
N GLU A 242 8.48 -15.62 13.00
CA GLU A 242 8.55 -16.79 13.90
C GLU A 242 7.27 -17.62 13.87
N GLN A 243 6.08 -16.98 13.85
CA GLN A 243 4.80 -17.68 13.79
C GLN A 243 4.59 -18.53 12.54
N VAL A 244 5.33 -18.26 11.46
CA VAL A 244 5.30 -19.04 10.21
C VAL A 244 6.50 -19.99 10.05
N GLY A 245 7.30 -20.14 11.11
CA GLY A 245 8.44 -21.06 11.18
C GLY A 245 9.78 -20.45 10.76
N GLY A 246 9.86 -19.13 10.61
CA GLY A 246 11.09 -18.43 10.24
C GLY A 246 11.33 -18.31 8.73
N LEU A 247 12.38 -17.58 8.37
CA LEU A 247 12.76 -17.31 6.97
C LEU A 247 13.04 -18.59 6.17
N GLU A 248 13.79 -19.53 6.74
CA GLU A 248 14.15 -20.78 6.06
C GLU A 248 12.91 -21.65 5.77
N ALA A 249 11.90 -21.64 6.64
CA ALA A 249 10.65 -22.34 6.38
C ALA A 249 9.89 -21.75 5.18
N LEU A 250 9.91 -20.43 5.01
CA LEU A 250 9.31 -19.76 3.85
C LEU A 250 10.07 -20.11 2.56
N ARG A 251 11.41 -20.06 2.60
CA ARG A 251 12.27 -20.40 1.46
C ARG A 251 12.13 -21.82 0.97
N MET A 252 11.86 -22.77 1.86
CA MET A 252 11.59 -24.16 1.47
C MET A 252 10.23 -24.33 0.79
N LYS A 253 9.24 -23.49 1.12
CA LYS A 253 7.87 -23.58 0.59
C LYS A 253 7.67 -22.80 -0.71
N LEU A 254 8.45 -21.73 -0.92
CA LEU A 254 8.29 -20.77 -1.99
C LEU A 254 9.49 -20.83 -2.95
N PRO A 255 9.28 -21.03 -4.26
CA PRO A 255 10.38 -21.20 -5.21
C PRO A 255 11.18 -19.91 -5.41
N SER A 256 12.50 -19.97 -5.22
CA SER A 256 13.41 -18.83 -5.37
C SER A 256 13.46 -18.23 -6.79
N SER A 257 12.91 -18.93 -7.77
CA SER A 257 12.74 -18.41 -9.13
C SER A 257 11.72 -17.27 -9.22
N HIS A 258 10.76 -17.20 -8.30
CA HIS A 258 9.66 -16.22 -8.30
C HIS A 258 9.54 -15.46 -6.98
N PHE A 259 10.24 -15.91 -5.93
CA PHE A 259 10.25 -15.26 -4.62
C PHE A 259 11.65 -14.81 -4.23
N ALA A 260 11.76 -13.55 -3.81
CA ALA A 260 12.97 -13.00 -3.21
C ALA A 260 12.70 -12.58 -1.77
N PHE A 261 13.74 -12.64 -0.95
CA PHE A 261 13.68 -12.29 0.46
C PHE A 261 14.75 -11.26 0.77
N TYR A 262 14.44 -10.30 1.63
CA TYR A 262 15.36 -9.23 2.00
C TYR A 262 15.31 -9.01 3.51
N ASP A 263 16.49 -8.91 4.12
CA ASP A 263 16.61 -8.49 5.51
C ASP A 263 16.49 -6.96 5.60
N TYR A 264 15.65 -6.51 6.52
CA TYR A 264 15.49 -5.09 6.83
C TYR A 264 15.86 -4.75 8.29
N GLY A 265 16.49 -5.68 9.00
CA GLY A 265 17.00 -5.52 10.35
C GLY A 265 15.97 -5.78 11.46
N ALA A 266 14.68 -5.57 11.20
CA ALA A 266 13.59 -5.89 12.14
C ALA A 266 12.72 -7.08 11.68
N GLY A 267 13.11 -7.77 10.61
CA GLY A 267 12.46 -8.97 10.09
C GLY A 267 12.80 -9.22 8.62
N ALA A 268 11.86 -9.76 7.85
CA ALA A 268 12.04 -10.01 6.41
C ALA A 268 10.97 -9.36 5.53
N MET A 269 11.40 -8.83 4.39
CA MET A 269 10.53 -8.49 3.26
C MET A 269 10.51 -9.64 2.27
N ILE A 270 9.32 -10.00 1.80
CA ILE A 270 9.08 -11.03 0.80
C ILE A 270 8.59 -10.35 -0.47
N GLN A 271 9.28 -10.55 -1.59
CA GLN A 271 8.83 -10.18 -2.92
C GLN A 271 8.20 -11.41 -3.59
N ALA A 272 6.94 -11.31 -3.98
CA ALA A 272 6.16 -12.34 -4.65
C ALA A 272 5.96 -11.98 -6.13
N GLY A 273 6.80 -12.55 -7.00
CA GLY A 273 6.79 -12.28 -8.44
C GLY A 273 7.67 -11.09 -8.86
N ALA A 274 7.95 -11.03 -10.16
CA ALA A 274 8.82 -10.03 -10.77
C ALA A 274 8.24 -8.60 -10.71
N HIS A 275 6.92 -8.47 -10.86
CA HIS A 275 6.24 -7.17 -10.95
C HIS A 275 4.96 -7.18 -10.09
N PRO A 276 4.48 -6.01 -9.65
CA PRO A 276 3.17 -5.91 -9.03
C PRO A 276 2.07 -6.34 -10.01
N SER A 277 1.11 -7.13 -9.53
CA SER A 277 0.03 -7.67 -10.35
C SER A 277 -1.32 -7.38 -9.73
N GLY A 278 -2.23 -6.84 -10.55
CA GLY A 278 -3.64 -6.65 -10.18
C GLY A 278 -4.48 -7.91 -10.41
N GLY A 279 -3.96 -8.86 -11.19
CA GLY A 279 -4.70 -10.01 -11.68
C GLY A 279 -5.21 -9.88 -13.12
N ASP A 280 -5.26 -11.00 -13.84
CA ASP A 280 -5.61 -11.07 -15.27
C ASP A 280 -6.25 -12.40 -15.70
N GLY A 281 -6.98 -12.38 -16.81
CA GLY A 281 -7.58 -13.59 -17.41
C GLY A 281 -8.83 -14.11 -16.68
N GLU A 282 -9.20 -15.36 -16.99
CA GLU A 282 -10.43 -16.02 -16.49
C GLU A 282 -10.37 -16.33 -14.99
N ASP A 283 -9.21 -16.79 -14.49
CA ASP A 283 -8.91 -16.75 -13.05
C ASP A 283 -7.90 -15.64 -12.78
N PRO A 284 -8.37 -14.47 -12.32
CA PRO A 284 -7.54 -13.28 -12.17
C PRO A 284 -6.58 -13.34 -11.00
N LYS A 285 -6.53 -14.41 -10.19
CA LYS A 285 -5.61 -14.44 -9.05
C LYS A 285 -4.15 -14.61 -9.53
N PRO A 286 -3.21 -13.75 -9.10
CA PRO A 286 -1.77 -13.96 -9.35
C PRO A 286 -1.29 -15.19 -8.58
N ALA A 287 -0.60 -16.12 -9.24
CA ALA A 287 -0.19 -17.39 -8.64
C ALA A 287 0.82 -17.17 -7.51
N ALA A 288 1.76 -16.23 -7.67
CA ALA A 288 2.67 -15.86 -6.59
C ALA A 288 1.93 -15.40 -5.32
N TYR A 289 0.83 -14.65 -5.48
CA TYR A 289 0.07 -14.13 -4.34
C TYR A 289 -0.77 -15.22 -3.70
N VAL A 290 -1.36 -16.13 -4.49
CA VAL A 290 -2.10 -17.30 -3.96
C VAL A 290 -1.19 -18.17 -3.11
N LEU A 291 0.02 -18.49 -3.59
CA LEU A 291 0.96 -19.36 -2.87
C LEU A 291 1.50 -18.70 -1.59
N LEU A 292 1.80 -17.39 -1.64
CA LEU A 292 2.20 -16.65 -0.45
C LEU A 292 1.05 -16.53 0.55
N ASN A 293 -0.15 -16.19 0.08
CA ASN A 293 -1.36 -16.08 0.88
C ASN A 293 -1.66 -17.41 1.60
N HIS A 294 -1.58 -18.52 0.90
CA HIS A 294 -1.76 -19.84 1.48
C HIS A 294 -0.71 -20.11 2.57
N THR A 295 0.55 -19.76 2.31
CA THR A 295 1.65 -19.95 3.27
C THR A 295 1.49 -19.11 4.54
N LEU A 296 0.98 -17.88 4.41
CA LEU A 296 0.79 -16.93 5.53
C LEU A 296 -0.63 -16.93 6.11
N LYS A 297 -1.52 -17.80 5.62
CA LYS A 297 -2.95 -17.82 5.99
C LYS A 297 -3.17 -17.88 7.50
N GLY A 298 -2.35 -18.65 8.22
CA GLY A 298 -2.46 -18.83 9.67
C GLY A 298 -2.25 -17.55 10.49
N ILE A 299 -1.55 -16.54 9.93
CA ILE A 299 -1.28 -15.26 10.60
C ILE A 299 -2.07 -14.09 9.97
N ARG A 300 -2.93 -14.34 8.99
CA ARG A 300 -3.78 -13.31 8.38
C ARG A 300 -4.98 -12.99 9.28
N TYR A 301 -5.45 -11.74 9.25
CA TYR A 301 -6.74 -11.42 9.83
C TYR A 301 -7.87 -12.17 9.13
N GLU A 302 -8.77 -12.74 9.94
CA GLU A 302 -10.01 -13.35 9.45
C GLU A 302 -11.11 -12.31 9.22
N SER A 303 -11.05 -11.22 9.98
CA SER A 303 -11.88 -10.03 9.87
C SER A 303 -11.15 -8.82 10.45
N VAL A 304 -11.42 -7.65 9.85
CA VAL A 304 -11.01 -6.32 10.36
C VAL A 304 -12.25 -5.42 10.59
N GLY A 305 -13.43 -6.04 10.62
CA GLY A 305 -14.73 -5.37 10.66
C GLY A 305 -15.11 -4.72 9.33
N SER A 306 -14.34 -3.75 8.84
CA SER A 306 -14.64 -3.04 7.58
C SER A 306 -13.36 -2.45 7.00
N LEU A 307 -13.29 -2.36 5.68
CA LEU A 307 -12.23 -1.67 4.97
C LEU A 307 -12.69 -0.28 4.49
N HIS A 308 -14.02 -0.09 4.45
CA HIS A 308 -14.73 1.11 4.00
C HIS A 308 -15.66 1.67 5.08
N GLY A 309 -16.14 2.89 4.85
CA GLY A 309 -17.29 3.48 5.51
C GLY A 309 -18.59 2.72 5.23
N GLY A 310 -19.60 2.94 6.07
CA GLY A 310 -20.93 2.37 5.88
C GLY A 310 -21.61 2.94 4.63
N SER A 311 -22.42 2.12 3.96
CA SER A 311 -23.21 2.61 2.82
C SER A 311 -24.31 3.57 3.26
N HIS A 312 -24.50 4.65 2.49
CA HIS A 312 -25.54 5.64 2.71
C HIS A 312 -26.77 5.45 1.80
N ASP A 313 -26.56 4.98 0.56
CA ASP A 313 -27.55 4.90 -0.52
C ASP A 313 -27.64 3.50 -1.17
N GLY A 314 -27.05 2.47 -0.56
CA GLY A 314 -26.99 1.11 -1.09
C GLY A 314 -25.82 0.85 -2.06
N GLU A 315 -24.86 1.77 -2.13
CA GLU A 315 -23.63 1.65 -2.89
C GLU A 315 -22.72 0.52 -2.38
N LEU A 316 -21.92 -0.05 -3.29
CA LEU A 316 -21.01 -1.14 -2.96
C LEU A 316 -19.96 -0.67 -1.94
N ARG A 317 -19.77 -1.42 -0.86
CA ARG A 317 -18.75 -1.16 0.17
C ARG A 317 -18.14 -2.46 0.66
N LEU A 318 -16.89 -2.41 1.11
CA LEU A 318 -16.20 -3.50 1.78
C LEU A 318 -16.39 -3.38 3.30
N VAL A 319 -17.55 -3.82 3.79
CA VAL A 319 -17.96 -3.77 5.19
C VAL A 319 -18.47 -5.14 5.66
N GLY A 320 -18.14 -5.53 6.89
CA GLY A 320 -18.52 -6.81 7.46
C GLY A 320 -18.08 -7.98 6.57
N TRP A 321 -19.06 -8.76 6.13
CA TRP A 321 -18.82 -9.94 5.30
C TRP A 321 -18.05 -9.65 4.00
N SER A 322 -18.32 -8.54 3.30
CA SER A 322 -17.61 -8.23 2.04
C SER A 322 -16.14 -7.85 2.29
N ALA A 323 -15.83 -7.22 3.42
CA ALA A 323 -14.44 -7.01 3.85
C ALA A 323 -13.75 -8.34 4.14
N ASP A 324 -14.42 -9.26 4.83
CA ASP A 324 -13.87 -10.59 5.13
C ASP A 324 -13.63 -11.41 3.85
N GLN A 325 -14.51 -11.32 2.87
CA GLN A 325 -14.29 -11.96 1.55
C GLN A 325 -13.08 -11.36 0.84
N TRP A 326 -12.87 -10.04 0.93
CA TRP A 326 -11.69 -9.42 0.36
C TRP A 326 -10.39 -9.91 1.04
N LEU A 327 -10.39 -10.09 2.37
CA LEU A 327 -9.24 -10.67 3.08
C LEU A 327 -8.94 -12.11 2.61
N LYS A 328 -9.97 -12.84 2.21
CA LYS A 328 -9.91 -14.25 1.75
C LYS A 328 -9.85 -14.39 0.23
N ARG A 329 -9.77 -13.30 -0.53
CA ARG A 329 -9.91 -13.31 -2.01
C ARG A 329 -8.88 -14.18 -2.73
N LEU A 330 -7.77 -14.50 -2.07
CA LEU A 330 -6.67 -15.32 -2.59
C LEU A 330 -6.67 -16.75 -2.03
N ASP A 331 -7.69 -17.13 -1.27
CA ASP A 331 -7.82 -18.48 -0.72
C ASP A 331 -8.16 -19.49 -1.81
N VAL A 332 -7.50 -20.64 -1.73
CA VAL A 332 -7.71 -21.81 -2.58
C VAL A 332 -7.62 -23.06 -1.71
N ASP A 333 -8.18 -24.17 -2.19
CA ASP A 333 -8.11 -25.44 -1.48
C ASP A 333 -6.72 -26.07 -1.63
N ASP A 334 -6.28 -26.85 -0.63
CA ASP A 334 -4.97 -27.51 -0.63
C ASP A 334 -4.74 -28.39 -1.86
N GLY A 335 -5.82 -28.98 -2.39
CA GLY A 335 -5.80 -29.80 -3.60
C GLY A 335 -5.47 -29.04 -4.88
N ASP A 336 -5.69 -27.72 -4.89
CA ASP A 336 -5.45 -26.86 -6.06
C ASP A 336 -4.02 -26.30 -6.09
N LEU A 337 -3.28 -26.37 -4.98
CA LEU A 337 -1.92 -25.82 -4.86
C LEU A 337 -0.94 -26.32 -5.92
N PRO A 338 -0.94 -27.61 -6.33
CA PRO A 338 -0.08 -28.06 -7.43
C PRO A 338 -0.35 -27.29 -8.73
N GLY A 339 -1.63 -27.05 -9.07
CA GLY A 339 -1.99 -26.28 -10.27
C GLY A 339 -1.54 -24.83 -10.21
N TRP A 340 -1.60 -24.21 -9.03
CA TRP A 340 -1.07 -22.85 -8.82
C TRP A 340 0.46 -22.79 -8.93
N ARG A 341 1.18 -23.81 -8.44
CA ARG A 341 2.63 -23.93 -8.65
C ARG A 341 3.00 -24.09 -10.11
N ASP A 342 2.24 -24.90 -10.84
CA ASP A 342 2.45 -25.10 -12.28
C ASP A 342 2.16 -23.81 -13.07
N LYS A 343 1.08 -23.08 -12.73
CA LYS A 343 0.79 -21.75 -13.31
C LYS A 343 1.95 -20.78 -13.07
N LEU A 344 2.44 -20.69 -11.83
CA LEU A 344 3.59 -19.84 -11.48
C LEU A 344 4.81 -20.16 -12.37
N LEU A 345 5.24 -21.42 -12.41
CA LEU A 345 6.48 -21.81 -13.10
C LEU A 345 6.40 -21.74 -14.64
N SER A 346 5.20 -21.87 -15.20
CA SER A 346 4.98 -21.93 -16.65
C SER A 346 4.61 -20.59 -17.29
N SER A 347 3.98 -19.70 -16.53
CA SER A 347 3.28 -18.53 -17.09
C SER A 347 3.69 -17.20 -16.48
N GLU A 348 4.22 -17.18 -15.25
CA GLU A 348 4.66 -15.93 -14.62
C GLU A 348 6.15 -15.65 -14.89
N PRO A 349 6.57 -14.36 -14.94
CA PRO A 349 7.97 -14.02 -15.18
C PRO A 349 8.88 -14.42 -14.01
N TYR A 350 10.07 -14.90 -14.36
CA TYR A 350 11.13 -15.22 -13.41
C TYR A 350 11.75 -13.95 -12.81
N LEU A 351 12.25 -14.08 -11.58
CA LEU A 351 13.09 -13.07 -10.97
C LEU A 351 14.46 -13.02 -11.64
N ASP A 352 14.91 -11.81 -11.94
CA ASP A 352 16.22 -11.52 -12.50
C ASP A 352 16.79 -10.20 -11.97
N THR A 353 17.92 -9.74 -12.52
CA THR A 353 18.59 -8.50 -12.09
C THR A 353 17.85 -7.22 -12.46
N ALA A 354 16.85 -7.28 -13.34
CA ALA A 354 16.03 -6.12 -13.71
C ALA A 354 14.89 -5.88 -12.72
N ASN A 355 14.49 -6.91 -11.95
CA ASN A 355 13.34 -6.86 -11.05
C ASN A 355 13.61 -7.28 -9.59
N THR A 356 14.86 -7.62 -9.24
CA THR A 356 15.27 -7.89 -7.86
C THR A 356 16.47 -7.05 -7.43
N LEU A 357 16.54 -6.70 -6.15
CA LEU A 357 17.70 -6.00 -5.60
C LEU A 357 18.89 -6.97 -5.43
N PRO A 358 20.14 -6.49 -5.58
CA PRO A 358 21.33 -7.32 -5.39
C PRO A 358 21.48 -7.91 -3.98
N GLU A 359 20.88 -7.27 -2.98
CA GLU A 359 20.91 -7.67 -1.57
C GLU A 359 19.86 -8.75 -1.21
N ARG A 360 19.22 -9.39 -2.21
CA ARG A 360 18.33 -10.52 -1.95
C ARG A 360 19.10 -11.65 -1.28
N LEU A 361 18.53 -12.19 -0.21
CA LEU A 361 19.13 -13.24 0.61
C LEU A 361 19.22 -14.56 -0.14
#